data_AF-K9RNX0-F1
#
_entry.id   AF-K9RNX0-F1
#
_cell.length_a   1.000
_cell.length_b   1.000
_cell.length_c   1.000
_cell.angle_alpha   90.00
_cell.angle_beta   90.00
_cell.angle_gamma   90.00
#
_symmetry.space_group_name_H-M   'P 1'
#
loop_
_entity.id
_entity.type
_entity.pdbx_description
1 polymer ?
#
loop_
_entity_poly.entity_id
_entity_poly.type
_entity_poly.pdbx_seq_one_letter_code
_entity_poly.pdbx_strand_id
1 'polypeptide(L)' 'MPKYKGKRNYVTFPVAVYETIERLAEKETKSFSQMAVTLCEEALKSREITIKEND' A
#
# COMPACT_ATOMS: atom_id res chain seq x y z
N MET A 1 2.49 16.08 20.58
CA MET A 1 1.93 15.33 19.43
C MET A 1 2.48 13.91 19.46
N PRO A 2 1.64 12.86 19.42
CA PRO A 2 2.15 11.49 19.32
C PRO A 2 2.97 11.35 18.03
N LYS A 3 4.20 10.86 18.15
CA LYS A 3 5.08 10.60 17.01
C LYS A 3 4.45 9.49 16.17
N TYR A 4 4.22 9.73 14.88
CA TYR A 4 3.81 8.68 13.95
C TYR A 4 4.81 7.51 14.04
N LYS A 5 4.32 6.31 14.41
CA LYS A 5 5.16 5.12 14.65
C LYS A 5 5.36 4.33 13.34
N GLY A 6 5.90 4.97 12.32
CA GLY A 6 6.30 4.30 11.07
C GLY A 6 7.76 3.86 11.09
N LYS A 7 8.08 2.73 10.44
CA LYS A 7 9.47 2.35 10.10
C LYS A 7 9.75 2.73 8.65
N ARG A 8 10.93 3.31 8.38
CA ARG A 8 11.38 3.58 7.01
C ARG A 8 11.95 2.30 6.39
N ASN A 9 11.49 1.97 5.19
CA ASN A 9 12.02 0.92 4.35
C ASN A 9 12.20 1.45 2.93
N TYR A 10 13.24 0.99 2.25
CA TYR A 10 13.48 1.29 0.83
C TYR A 10 13.08 0.07 0.03
N VAL A 11 12.19 0.25 -0.95
CA VAL A 11 11.66 -0.82 -1.81
C VAL A 11 11.85 -0.40 -3.26
N THR A 12 12.26 -1.35 -4.11
CA THR A 12 12.27 -1.16 -5.56
C THR A 12 11.01 -1.79 -6.14
N PHE A 13 10.22 -0.99 -6.86
CA PHE A 13 9.03 -1.46 -7.55
C PHE A 13 9.35 -1.75 -9.03
N PRO A 14 8.73 -2.78 -9.64
CA PRO A 14 8.65 -2.87 -11.09
C PRO A 14 8.03 -1.59 -11.67
N VAL A 15 8.54 -1.10 -12.79
CA VAL A 15 8.11 0.18 -13.40
C VAL A 15 6.60 0.24 -13.59
N ALA A 16 5.99 -0.80 -14.17
CA ALA A 16 4.55 -0.84 -14.39
C ALA A 16 3.71 -0.74 -13.10
N VAL A 17 4.22 -1.30 -11.99
CA VAL A 17 3.55 -1.21 -10.68
C VAL A 17 3.69 0.20 -10.13
N TYR A 18 4.88 0.79 -10.23
CA TYR A 18 5.13 2.17 -9.81
C TYR A 18 4.20 3.16 -10.52
N GLU A 19 4.16 3.14 -11.86
CA GLU A 19 3.32 4.01 -12.68
C GLU A 19 1.83 3.82 -12.37
N THR A 20 1.42 2.59 -12.06
CA THR A 20 0.04 2.31 -11.65
C THR A 20 -0.29 2.96 -10.31
N ILE A 21 0.60 2.84 -9.32
CA ILE A 21 0.42 3.46 -8.00
C ILE A 21 0.41 4.98 -8.11
N GLU A 22 1.30 5.55 -8.93
CA GLU A 22 1.39 7.00 -9.16
C GLU A 22 0.07 7.55 -9.73
N ARG A 23 -0.44 6.95 -10.80
CA ARG A 23 -1.72 7.32 -11.41
C ARG A 23 -2.90 7.22 -10.43
N LEU A 24 -2.92 6.20 -9.57
CA LEU A 24 -3.96 6.07 -8.54
C LEU A 24 -3.82 7.15 -7.46
N ALA A 25 -2.60 7.45 -7.04
CA ALA A 25 -2.31 8.49 -6.07
C ALA A 25 -2.78 9.87 -6.57
N GLU A 26 -2.50 10.20 -7.83
CA GLU A 26 -2.99 11.43 -8.48
C GLU A 26 -4.52 11.50 -8.51
N LYS A 27 -5.17 10.42 -8.95
CA LYS A 27 -6.63 10.34 -9.03
C LYS A 27 -7.31 10.56 -7.68
N GLU A 28 -6.69 10.08 -6.59
CA GLU A 28 -7.22 10.20 -5.24
C GLU A 28 -6.64 11.37 -4.43
N THR A 29 -5.84 12.23 -5.06
CA THR A 29 -5.18 13.38 -4.40
C THR A 29 -4.37 12.96 -3.16
N LYS A 30 -3.69 11.81 -3.24
CA LYS A 30 -2.80 11.25 -2.21
C LYS A 30 -1.34 11.34 -2.66
N SER A 31 -0.42 11.36 -1.71
CA SER A 31 0.99 11.10 -2.06
C SER A 31 1.19 9.64 -2.48
N PHE A 32 2.20 9.37 -3.30
CA PHE A 32 2.60 8.01 -3.68
C PHE A 32 2.72 7.09 -2.45
N SER A 33 3.40 7.55 -1.40
CA SER A 33 3.60 6.78 -0.17
C SER A 33 2.28 6.46 0.54
N GLN A 34 1.34 7.39 0.60
CA GLN A 34 0.02 7.13 1.20
C GLN A 34 -0.76 6.10 0.39
N MET A 35 -0.75 6.22 -0.94
CA MET A 35 -1.40 5.26 -1.82
C MET A 35 -0.79 3.86 -1.70
N ALA A 36 0.54 3.75 -1.71
CA ALA A 36 1.25 2.50 -1.53
C ALA A 36 0.89 1.82 -0.20
N VAL A 37 0.76 2.59 0.89
CA VAL A 37 0.33 2.06 2.20
C VAL A 37 -1.13 1.57 2.14
N THR A 38 -2.05 2.34 1.56
CA THR A 38 -3.45 1.93 1.39
C THR A 38 -3.56 0.60 0.64
N LEU A 39 -2.87 0.47 -0.49
CA LEU A 39 -2.87 -0.77 -1.28
C LEU A 39 -2.28 -1.96 -0.52
N CYS A 40 -1.23 -1.75 0.29
CA CYS A 40 -0.68 -2.80 1.14
C CYS A 40 -1.70 -3.25 2.21
N GLU A 41 -2.37 -2.31 2.87
CA GLU A 41 -3.38 -2.62 3.89
C GLU A 41 -4.58 -3.36 3.30
N GLU A 42 -5.03 -2.97 2.11
CA GLU A 42 -6.09 -3.67 1.36
C GLU A 42 -5.68 -5.10 1.02
N ALA A 43 -4.48 -5.28 0.45
CA ALA A 43 -3.97 -6.61 0.09
C ALA A 43 -3.82 -7.53 1.31
N LEU A 44 -3.37 -7.00 2.46
CA LEU A 44 -3.27 -7.75 3.71
C LEU A 44 -4.64 -8.20 4.23
N LYS A 45 -5.64 -7.30 4.23
CA LYS A 45 -7.01 -7.65 4.61
C LYS A 45 -7.58 -8.74 3.72
N SER A 46 -7.39 -8.63 2.40
CA SER A 46 -7.83 -9.67 1.46
C SER A 46 -7.12 -11.01 1.70
N ARG A 47 -5.81 -10.99 2.01
CA ARG A 47 -5.05 -12.20 2.30
C ARG A 47 -5.50 -12.90 3.58
N GLU A 48 -5.80 -12.14 4.63
CA GLU A 48 -6.32 -12.68 5.89
C GLU A 48 -7.68 -13.38 5.71
N ILE A 49 -8.54 -12.86 4.84
CA ILE A 49 -9.82 -13.50 4.49
C ILE A 49 -9.56 -14.85 3.82
N THR A 50 -8.67 -14.88 2.81
CA THR A 50 -8.35 -16.13 2.10
C THR A 50 -7.77 -17.21 3.02
N ILE A 51 -6.97 -16.84 4.03
CA ILE A 51 -6.41 -17.84 4.97
C ILE A 51 -7.54 -18.45 5.82
N LYS A 52 -8.46 -17.63 6.33
CA LYS A 52 -9.57 -18.11 7.17
C LYS A 52 -10.58 -19.00 6.44
N GLU A 53 -10.70 -18.87 5.12
CA GLU A 53 -11.59 -19.71 4.31
C GLU A 53 -11.00 -21.09 4.01
N ASN A 54 -9.68 -21.28 4.22
CA ASN A 54 -8.97 -22.54 3.97
C ASN A 54 -8.61 -23.32 5.25
N ASP A 55 -8.94 -22.78 6.43
CA ASP A 55 -8.84 -23.43 7.75
C ASP A 55 -10.21 -23.96 8.19
#